data_AF-A0A7X7BPC2-F1
#
_entry.id   AF-A0A7X7BPC2-F1
#
_cell.length_a   1.000
_cell.length_b   1.000
_cell.length_c   1.000
_cell.angle_alpha   90.00
_cell.angle_beta   90.00
_cell.angle_gamma   90.00
#
_symmetry.space_group_name_H-M   'P 1'
#
loop_
_entity.id
_entity.type
_entity.pdbx_description
1 polymer ?
#
loop_
_entity_poly.entity_id
_entity_poly.type
_entity_poly.pdbx_seq_one_letter_code
_entity_poly.pdbx_strand_id
1 'polypeptide(L)'
;MKQWKNANLIDKTMFSLNGIYSAFVAENAVRREFGALAFLLVLAIWMGKDIKTILAVFLAGLFPIVIELINTAAETIIDKLLGPIYREDVKLAKDMLSGAVMLGLLVGYGVAFLIIFGN
;
A
#
# COMPACT_ATOMS: atom_id res chain seq x y z
N MET A 1 3.88 21.22 20.30
CA MET A 1 4.15 20.12 19.34
C MET A 1 4.41 18.85 20.13
N LYS A 2 3.58 17.80 19.98
CA LYS A 2 3.76 16.51 20.68
C LYS A 2 5.16 15.97 20.36
N GLN A 3 5.98 15.58 21.33
CA GLN A 3 7.35 15.12 21.07
C GLN A 3 7.33 13.74 20.40
N TRP A 4 7.70 13.67 19.12
CA TRP A 4 7.80 12.41 18.36
C TRP A 4 9.08 11.62 18.67
N LYS A 5 10.03 12.22 19.40
CA LYS A 5 11.41 11.72 19.47
C LYS A 5 11.67 10.71 20.59
N ASN A 6 10.79 10.59 21.59
CA ASN A 6 10.99 9.78 22.81
C ASN A 6 9.86 8.76 23.08
N ALA A 7 9.27 8.19 22.03
CA ALA A 7 8.27 7.13 22.17
C ALA A 7 8.94 5.76 22.40
N ASN A 8 8.44 4.99 23.37
CA ASN A 8 8.90 3.62 23.60
C ASN A 8 8.42 2.69 22.45
N LEU A 9 8.87 1.44 22.42
CA LEU A 9 8.58 0.52 21.30
C LEU A 9 7.07 0.32 21.07
N ILE A 10 6.29 0.35 22.16
CA ILE A 10 4.84 0.22 22.14
C ILE A 10 4.22 1.44 21.47
N ASP A 11 4.62 2.65 21.86
CA ASP A 11 4.15 3.89 21.25
C ASP A 11 4.45 3.94 19.74
N LYS A 12 5.66 3.53 19.34
CA LYS A 12 6.05 3.46 17.92
C LYS A 12 5.18 2.47 17.14
N THR A 13 4.91 1.31 17.72
CA THR A 13 4.04 0.29 17.10
C THR A 13 2.61 0.81 16.96
N MET A 14 2.07 1.47 17.99
CA MET A 14 0.75 2.08 17.96
C MET A 14 0.66 3.21 16.93
N PHE A 15 1.71 4.03 16.77
CA PHE A 15 1.73 5.04 15.70
C PHE A 15 1.70 4.41 14.30
N SER A 16 2.46 3.34 14.08
CA SER A 16 2.44 2.62 12.80
C SER A 16 1.07 2.01 12.50
N LEU A 17 0.45 1.35 13.49
CA LEU A 17 -0.89 0.76 13.34
C LEU A 17 -1.95 1.84 13.09
N ASN A 18 -1.88 2.96 13.81
CA ASN A 18 -2.75 4.10 13.58
C ASN A 18 -2.55 4.69 12.17
N GLY A 19 -1.33 4.73 11.65
CA GLY A 19 -1.05 5.17 10.28
C GLY A 19 -1.74 4.29 9.23
N ILE A 20 -1.60 2.97 9.35
CA ILE A 20 -2.25 2.02 8.45
C ILE A 20 -3.78 2.13 8.55
N TYR A 21 -4.32 2.18 9.78
CA TYR A 21 -5.76 2.32 10.01
C TYR A 21 -6.30 3.63 9.43
N SER A 22 -5.60 4.74 9.65
CA SER A 22 -6.03 6.06 9.15
C SER A 22 -6.07 6.07 7.62
N ALA A 23 -5.05 5.52 6.96
CA ALA A 23 -5.01 5.42 5.51
C ALA A 23 -6.11 4.49 4.97
N PHE A 24 -6.39 3.36 5.64
CA PHE A 24 -7.47 2.46 5.27
C PHE A 24 -8.86 3.12 5.39
N VAL A 25 -9.07 3.96 6.40
CA VAL A 25 -10.37 4.65 6.58
C VAL A 25 -10.52 5.80 5.58
N ALA A 26 -9.45 6.58 5.38
CA ALA A 26 -9.46 7.79 4.56
C ALA A 26 -9.46 7.49 3.05
N GLU A 27 -8.66 6.52 2.60
CA GLU A 27 -8.40 6.33 1.18
C GLU A 27 -9.12 5.10 0.60
N ASN A 28 -9.97 5.37 -0.40
CA ASN A 28 -10.59 4.30 -1.19
C ASN A 28 -9.55 3.41 -1.87
N ALA A 29 -8.43 4.00 -2.33
CA ALA A 29 -7.37 3.26 -2.99
C ALA A 29 -6.78 2.18 -2.07
N VAL A 30 -6.38 2.57 -0.85
CA VAL A 30 -5.86 1.63 0.16
C VAL A 30 -6.84 0.50 0.44
N ARG A 31 -8.15 0.78 0.59
CA ARG A 31 -9.16 -0.27 0.79
C ARG A 31 -9.24 -1.27 -0.36
N ARG A 32 -9.13 -0.80 -1.61
CA ARG A 32 -9.12 -1.69 -2.78
C ARG A 32 -7.92 -2.62 -2.76
N GLU A 33 -6.74 -2.12 -2.40
CA GLU A 33 -5.53 -2.94 -2.30
C GLU A 33 -5.66 -4.03 -1.23
N PHE A 34 -6.14 -3.69 -0.03
CA PHE A 34 -6.42 -4.70 0.99
C PHE A 34 -7.48 -5.72 0.53
N GLY A 35 -8.51 -5.27 -0.19
CA GLY A 35 -9.53 -6.14 -0.79
C GLY A 35 -8.95 -7.09 -1.85
N ALA A 36 -8.08 -6.60 -2.73
CA ALA A 36 -7.41 -7.40 -3.74
C ALA A 36 -6.47 -8.44 -3.12
N LEU A 37 -5.69 -8.05 -2.10
CA LEU A 37 -4.88 -9.00 -1.33
C LEU A 37 -5.76 -10.07 -0.67
N ALA A 38 -6.84 -9.69 0.01
CA ALA A 38 -7.76 -10.65 0.64
C ALA A 38 -8.36 -11.62 -0.39
N PHE A 39 -8.77 -11.12 -1.55
CA PHE A 39 -9.28 -11.94 -2.65
C PHE A 39 -8.23 -12.95 -3.14
N LEU A 40 -6.99 -12.53 -3.38
CA LEU A 40 -5.91 -13.42 -3.84
C LEU A 40 -5.58 -14.51 -2.80
N LEU A 41 -5.63 -14.18 -1.50
CA LEU A 41 -5.42 -15.17 -0.44
C LEU A 41 -6.54 -16.20 -0.39
N VAL A 42 -7.80 -15.75 -0.44
CA VAL A 42 -8.97 -16.65 -0.48
C VAL A 42 -8.88 -17.55 -1.71
N LEU A 43 -8.48 -17.01 -2.85
CA LEU A 43 -8.30 -17.74 -4.10
C LEU A 43 -7.19 -18.81 -3.98
N ALA A 44 -6.02 -18.45 -3.43
CA ALA A 44 -4.92 -19.39 -3.22
C ALA A 44 -5.31 -20.54 -2.27
N ILE A 45 -6.02 -20.22 -1.18
CA ILE A 45 -6.54 -21.21 -0.23
C ILE A 45 -7.58 -22.12 -0.91
N TRP A 46 -8.52 -21.53 -1.65
CA TRP A 46 -9.58 -22.26 -2.35
C TRP A 46 -9.02 -23.23 -3.41
N MET A 47 -7.92 -22.86 -4.05
CA MET A 47 -7.19 -23.71 -5.00
C MET A 47 -6.30 -24.77 -4.32
N GLY A 48 -6.32 -24.88 -2.99
CA GLY A 48 -5.57 -25.90 -2.24
C GLY A 48 -4.05 -25.71 -2.31
N LYS A 49 -3.57 -24.46 -2.48
CA LYS A 49 -2.13 -24.17 -2.48
C LYS A 49 -1.52 -24.43 -1.11
N ASP A 50 -0.25 -24.83 -1.09
CA ASP A 50 0.46 -25.05 0.16
C ASP A 50 0.78 -23.73 0.87
N ILE A 51 1.17 -23.85 2.14
CA ILE A 51 1.41 -22.69 3.01
C ILE A 51 2.51 -21.76 2.49
N LYS A 52 3.53 -22.28 1.78
CA LYS A 52 4.61 -21.46 1.23
C LYS A 52 4.09 -20.59 0.10
N THR A 53 3.26 -21.16 -0.78
CA THR A 53 2.59 -20.42 -1.84
C THR A 53 1.66 -19.34 -1.28
N ILE A 54 0.83 -19.67 -0.29
CA ILE A 54 -0.07 -18.69 0.34
C ILE A 54 0.74 -17.54 0.97
N LEU A 55 1.84 -17.86 1.66
CA LEU A 55 2.71 -16.85 2.26
C LEU A 55 3.39 -15.98 1.18
N ALA A 56 3.81 -16.56 0.06
CA ALA A 56 4.40 -15.82 -1.05
C ALA A 56 3.38 -14.86 -1.69
N VAL A 57 2.13 -15.30 -1.87
CA VAL A 57 1.02 -14.44 -2.32
C VAL A 57 0.77 -13.30 -1.34
N PHE A 58 0.77 -13.59 -0.03
CA PHE A 58 0.61 -12.57 1.00
C PHE A 58 1.69 -11.50 0.92
N LEU A 59 2.96 -11.91 0.87
CA LEU A 59 4.10 -10.99 0.80
C LEU A 59 4.11 -10.18 -0.49
N ALA A 60 3.80 -10.80 -1.63
CA ALA A 60 3.70 -10.12 -2.91
C ALA A 60 2.56 -9.09 -2.93
N GLY A 61 1.40 -9.42 -2.36
CA GLY A 61 0.26 -8.51 -2.30
C GLY A 61 0.37 -7.41 -1.24
N LEU A 62 1.28 -7.51 -0.26
CA LEU A 62 1.62 -6.39 0.63
C LEU A 62 2.40 -5.28 -0.08
N PHE A 63 3.16 -5.62 -1.12
CA PHE A 63 3.99 -4.65 -1.85
C PHE A 63 3.18 -3.45 -2.40
N PRO A 64 2.10 -3.62 -3.18
CA PRO A 64 1.31 -2.50 -3.67
C PRO A 64 0.68 -1.66 -2.55
N ILE A 65 0.26 -2.29 -1.43
CA ILE A 65 -0.25 -1.57 -0.26
C ILE A 65 0.80 -0.62 0.32
N VAL A 66 2.06 -1.07 0.43
CA VAL A 66 3.16 -0.22 0.92
C VAL A 66 3.37 0.98 0.00
N ILE A 67 3.36 0.76 -1.31
CA ILE A 67 3.53 1.84 -2.30
C ILE A 67 2.35 2.82 -2.24
N GLU A 68 1.12 2.34 -2.10
CA GLU A 68 -0.08 3.17 -1.96
C GLU A 68 -0.03 4.05 -0.69
N LEU A 69 0.45 3.51 0.43
CA LEU A 69 0.64 4.28 1.66
C LEU A 69 1.68 5.40 1.47
N ILE A 70 2.77 5.12 0.76
CA ILE A 70 3.78 6.14 0.42
C ILE A 70 3.20 7.21 -0.52
N ASN A 71 2.46 6.79 -1.56
CA ASN A 71 1.75 7.68 -2.48
C ASN A 71 0.82 8.64 -1.72
N THR A 72 -0.09 8.08 -0.92
CA THR A 72 -1.05 8.84 -0.11
C THR A 72 -0.34 9.84 0.81
N ALA A 73 0.71 9.40 1.51
CA ALA A 73 1.45 10.27 2.42
C ALA A 73 2.14 11.43 1.68
N ALA A 74 2.77 11.15 0.54
CA ALA A 74 3.43 12.15 -0.28
C ALA A 74 2.43 13.14 -0.89
N GLU A 75 1.32 12.66 -1.45
CA GLU A 75 0.24 13.53 -1.97
C GLU A 75 -0.34 14.42 -0.88
N THR A 76 -0.59 13.86 0.32
CA THR A 76 -1.05 14.63 1.48
C THR A 76 -0.08 15.76 1.87
N ILE A 77 1.23 15.49 1.82
CA ILE A 77 2.26 16.50 2.11
C ILE A 77 2.27 17.57 1.02
N ILE A 78 2.26 17.16 -0.25
CA ILE A 78 2.24 18.06 -1.42
C ILE A 78 1.03 19.00 -1.33
N ASP A 79 -0.16 18.46 -1.10
CA ASP A 79 -1.40 19.25 -1.05
C ASP A 79 -1.43 20.23 0.13
N LYS A 80 -0.93 19.80 1.29
CA LYS A 80 -0.88 20.66 2.47
C LYS A 80 0.18 21.77 2.37
N LEU A 81 1.30 21.52 1.70
CA LEU A 81 2.38 22.50 1.57
C LEU A 81 2.17 23.49 0.43
N LEU A 82 1.60 23.04 -0.69
CA LEU A 82 1.54 23.82 -1.92
C LEU A 82 0.15 24.42 -2.19
N GLY A 83 -0.89 23.89 -1.53
CA GLY A 83 -2.25 24.40 -1.67
C GLY A 83 -2.86 24.16 -3.06
N PRO A 84 -3.91 24.89 -3.44
CA PRO A 84 -4.69 24.63 -4.66
C PRO A 84 -4.06 25.18 -5.95
N ILE A 85 -2.82 25.67 -5.92
CA ILE A 85 -2.18 26.29 -7.09
C ILE A 85 -1.65 25.19 -8.01
N TYR A 86 -2.20 25.11 -9.22
CA TYR A 86 -1.70 24.19 -10.24
C TYR A 86 -0.30 24.60 -10.69
N ARG A 87 0.64 23.64 -10.65
CA ARG A 87 1.97 23.77 -11.23
C ARG A 87 2.38 22.49 -11.92
N GLU A 88 3.10 22.61 -13.02
CA GLU A 88 3.51 21.46 -13.85
C GLU A 88 4.49 20.53 -13.12
N ASP A 89 5.40 21.08 -12.32
CA ASP A 89 6.33 20.30 -11.48
C ASP A 89 5.60 19.44 -10.45
N VAL A 90 4.55 19.99 -9.83
CA VAL A 90 3.71 19.30 -8.86
C VAL A 90 2.91 18.19 -9.51
N LYS A 91 2.32 18.48 -10.68
CA LYS A 91 1.61 17.46 -11.45
C LYS A 91 2.56 16.31 -11.80
N LEU A 92 3.75 16.60 -12.31
CA LEU A 92 4.74 15.59 -12.65
C LEU A 92 5.11 14.72 -11.44
N ALA A 93 5.31 15.32 -10.26
CA ALA A 93 5.60 14.59 -9.03
C ALA A 93 4.46 13.63 -8.64
N LYS A 94 3.20 14.07 -8.73
CA LYS A 94 2.02 13.23 -8.46
C LYS A 94 1.86 12.10 -9.49
N ASP A 95 2.07 12.41 -10.77
CA ASP A 95 2.03 11.43 -11.84
C ASP A 95 3.10 10.33 -11.63
N MET A 96 4.29 10.69 -11.13
CA MET A 96 5.33 9.72 -10.77
C MET A 96 4.94 8.83 -9.58
N LEU A 97 4.30 9.39 -8.55
CA LEU A 97 3.81 8.61 -7.39
C LEU A 97 2.71 7.61 -7.82
N SER A 98 1.75 8.08 -8.62
CA SER A 98 0.73 7.21 -9.23
C SER A 98 1.34 6.15 -10.15
N GLY A 99 2.39 6.50 -10.91
CA GLY A 99 3.16 5.56 -11.71
C GLY A 99 3.84 4.48 -10.86
N ALA A 100 4.38 4.84 -9.70
CA ALA A 100 4.94 3.87 -8.76
C ALA A 100 3.88 2.90 -8.23
N VAL A 101 2.68 3.40 -7.90
CA VAL A 101 1.53 2.54 -7.52
C VAL A 101 1.22 1.55 -8.64
N MET A 102 1.08 2.03 -9.88
CA MET A 102 0.78 1.17 -11.03
C MET A 102 1.82 0.05 -11.21
N LEU A 103 3.12 0.37 -11.09
CA LEU A 103 4.19 -0.63 -11.14
C LEU A 103 4.13 -1.59 -9.95
N GLY A 104 3.80 -1.07 -8.76
CA GLY A 104 3.56 -1.87 -7.55
C GLY A 104 2.46 -2.91 -7.73
N LEU A 105 1.34 -2.52 -8.35
CA LEU A 105 0.23 -3.43 -8.69
C LEU A 105 0.68 -4.51 -9.68
N LEU A 106 1.33 -4.10 -10.76
CA LEU A 106 1.80 -5.00 -11.80
C LEU A 106 2.76 -6.05 -11.23
N VAL A 107 3.71 -5.63 -10.40
CA VAL A 107 4.70 -6.53 -9.80
C VAL A 107 4.07 -7.38 -8.72
N GLY A 108 3.44 -6.78 -7.71
CA GLY A 108 2.91 -7.50 -6.55
C GLY A 108 1.80 -8.48 -6.92
N TYR A 109 0.74 -7.99 -7.58
CA TYR A 109 -0.38 -8.83 -7.97
C TYR A 109 -0.10 -9.67 -9.20
N GLY A 110 0.74 -9.21 -10.13
CA GLY A 110 1.18 -10.04 -11.25
C GLY A 110 1.99 -11.25 -10.77
N VAL A 111 2.93 -11.05 -9.84
CA VAL A 111 3.68 -12.17 -9.23
C VAL A 111 2.76 -13.07 -8.43
N ALA A 112 1.85 -12.53 -7.61
CA ALA A 112 0.87 -13.33 -6.88
C ALA A 112 0.01 -14.20 -7.82
N PHE A 113 -0.46 -13.62 -8.93
CA PHE A 113 -1.22 -14.33 -9.94
C PHE A 113 -0.39 -15.46 -10.57
N LEU A 114 0.85 -15.18 -10.98
CA LEU A 114 1.75 -16.19 -11.55
C LEU A 114 2.05 -17.32 -10.57
N ILE A 115 2.20 -17.02 -9.28
CA ILE A 115 2.41 -18.04 -8.24
C ILE A 115 1.16 -18.93 -8.05
N ILE A 116 -0.04 -18.36 -8.18
CA ILE A 116 -1.29 -19.11 -8.05
C ILE A 116 -1.56 -19.96 -9.29
N PHE A 117 -1.31 -19.44 -10.50
CA PHE A 117 -1.76 -20.08 -11.74
C PHE A 117 -0.65 -20.67 -12.60
N GLY A 118 0.61 -20.29 -12.39
CA GLY A 118 1.76 -20.69 -13.20
C GLY A 118 2.33 -22.08 -12.87
N ASN A 119 1.49 -23.00 -12.40
CA ASN A 119 1.85 -24.41 -12.25
C ASN A 119 1.77 -25.12 -13.60
#